data_AF-A0A962Y7R2-F1
#
_entry.id   AF-A0A962Y7R2-F1
#
_cell.length_a   1.000
_cell.length_b   1.000
_cell.length_c   1.000
_cell.angle_alpha   90.00
_cell.angle_beta   90.00
_cell.angle_gamma   90.00
#
_symmetry.space_group_name_H-M   'P 1'
#
loop_
_entity.id
_entity.type
_entity.pdbx_description
1 polymer ?
#
loop_
_entity_poly.entity_id
_entity_poly.type
_entity_poly.pdbx_seq_one_letter_code
_entity_poly.pdbx_strand_id
1 'polypeptide(L)'
;LLQQTAIPKDSTASVEDVLGRDTPTGVLLGSRYAAAAIAEMFLSGSRSLFPQQQAELYLGGGDADGIGDALSVPYTKLDHLVLRGIAVVALSGEV
;
A
#
# COMPACT_ATOMS: atom_id res chain seq x y z
N LEU A 1 -14.75 5.13 -7.48
CA LEU A 1 -15.72 4.02 -7.31
C LEU A 1 -16.62 4.23 -6.10
N LEU A 2 -16.10 4.35 -4.87
CA LEU A 2 -16.92 4.52 -3.66
C LEU A 2 -17.76 5.81 -3.59
N GLN A 3 -17.38 6.88 -4.28
CA GLN A 3 -18.19 8.11 -4.32
C GLN A 3 -19.47 7.99 -5.17
N GLN A 4 -19.59 6.92 -5.96
CA GLN A 4 -20.73 6.70 -6.86
C GLN A 4 -21.71 5.64 -6.33
N THR A 5 -21.49 5.14 -5.11
CA THR A 5 -22.34 4.13 -4.47
C THR A 5 -22.74 4.61 -3.08
N ALA A 6 -23.89 4.15 -2.57
CA ALA A 6 -24.38 4.49 -1.24
C ALA A 6 -23.66 3.71 -0.11
N ILE A 7 -22.46 3.19 -0.37
CA ILE A 7 -21.71 2.37 0.59
C ILE A 7 -21.14 3.30 1.69
N PRO A 8 -21.40 3.00 2.97
CA PRO A 8 -20.79 3.72 4.10
C PRO A 8 -19.27 3.79 3.99
N LYS A 9 -18.69 4.94 4.31
CA LYS A 9 -17.27 5.24 4.11
C LYS A 9 -16.39 4.89 5.31
N ASP A 10 -16.97 4.86 6.50
CA ASP A 10 -16.24 4.81 7.77
C ASP A 10 -16.30 3.41 8.39
N SER A 11 -15.88 2.39 7.63
CA SER A 11 -15.69 1.06 8.19
C SER A 11 -14.27 0.88 8.68
N THR A 12 -14.11 0.51 9.95
CA THR A 12 -12.84 0.03 10.49
C THR A 12 -12.83 -1.49 10.45
N ALA A 13 -12.01 -2.09 9.59
CA ALA A 13 -11.75 -3.52 9.61
C ALA A 13 -10.67 -3.85 10.64
N SER A 14 -10.84 -4.95 11.38
CA SER A 14 -9.76 -5.55 12.17
C SER A 14 -8.70 -6.13 11.25
N VAL A 15 -7.43 -6.04 11.64
CA VAL A 15 -6.26 -6.59 10.94
C VAL A 15 -6.37 -8.12 10.74
N GLU A 16 -7.15 -8.79 11.56
CA GLU A 16 -7.29 -10.25 11.58
C GLU A 16 -8.41 -10.78 10.67
N ASP A 17 -9.27 -9.91 10.13
CA ASP A 17 -10.39 -10.32 9.30
C ASP A 17 -9.93 -10.57 7.85
N VAL A 18 -9.83 -11.83 7.46
CA VAL A 18 -9.54 -12.24 6.07
C VAL A 18 -10.74 -11.98 5.14
N LEU A 19 -11.95 -11.99 5.68
CA LEU A 19 -13.20 -11.80 4.94
C LEU A 19 -14.07 -10.74 5.62
N GLY A 20 -14.61 -9.82 4.83
CA GLY A 20 -15.52 -8.80 5.33
C GLY A 20 -16.85 -9.42 5.78
N ARG A 21 -17.28 -9.06 6.99
CA ARG A 21 -18.54 -9.52 7.59
C ARG A 21 -19.74 -8.66 7.20
N ASP A 22 -19.47 -7.50 6.62
CA ASP A 22 -20.43 -6.55 6.06
C ASP A 22 -19.86 -5.92 4.79
N THR A 23 -20.74 -5.24 4.02
CA THR A 23 -20.36 -4.66 2.73
C THR A 23 -19.25 -3.61 2.85
N PRO A 24 -19.30 -2.63 3.77
CA PRO A 24 -18.21 -1.68 3.96
C PRO A 24 -16.85 -2.36 4.22
N THR A 25 -16.82 -3.30 5.17
CA THR A 25 -15.61 -4.05 5.54
C THR A 25 -15.09 -4.88 4.38
N GLY A 26 -15.98 -5.52 3.61
CA GLY A 26 -15.61 -6.27 2.42
C GLY A 26 -14.97 -5.40 1.35
N VAL A 27 -15.47 -4.19 1.13
CA VAL A 27 -14.86 -3.25 0.18
C VAL A 27 -13.52 -2.73 0.66
N LEU A 28 -13.39 -2.41 1.95
CA LEU A 28 -12.13 -1.97 2.55
C LEU A 28 -11.04 -3.06 2.41
N LEU A 29 -11.32 -4.28 2.88
CA LEU A 29 -10.39 -5.40 2.82
C LEU A 29 -10.06 -5.75 1.36
N GLY A 30 -11.06 -5.83 0.48
CA GLY A 30 -10.84 -6.10 -0.94
C GLY A 30 -9.93 -5.07 -1.61
N SER A 31 -10.07 -3.79 -1.25
CA SER A 31 -9.22 -2.73 -1.79
C SER A 31 -7.77 -2.84 -1.29
N ARG A 32 -7.57 -3.14 0.00
CA ARG A 32 -6.25 -3.32 0.60
C ARG A 32 -5.51 -4.54 0.03
N TYR A 33 -6.19 -5.69 -0.02
CA TYR A 33 -5.62 -6.90 -0.63
C TYR A 33 -5.31 -6.72 -2.12
N ALA A 34 -6.16 -6.01 -2.87
CA ALA A 34 -5.87 -5.70 -4.26
C ALA A 34 -4.61 -4.83 -4.41
N ALA A 35 -4.45 -3.80 -3.58
CA ALA A 35 -3.27 -2.95 -3.60
C ALA A 35 -1.99 -3.72 -3.23
N ALA A 36 -2.05 -4.54 -2.17
CA ALA A 36 -0.94 -5.40 -1.75
C ALA A 36 -0.53 -6.38 -2.86
N ALA A 37 -1.49 -7.10 -3.45
CA ALA A 37 -1.23 -8.04 -4.52
C ALA A 37 -0.64 -7.37 -5.78
N ILE A 38 -1.08 -6.16 -6.12
CA ILE A 38 -0.49 -5.38 -7.22
C ILE A 38 0.98 -5.06 -6.93
N ALA A 39 1.30 -4.62 -5.71
CA ALA A 39 2.68 -4.34 -5.33
C ALA A 39 3.56 -5.61 -5.43
N GLU A 40 3.09 -6.73 -4.86
CA GLU A 40 3.80 -8.01 -4.89
C GLU A 40 4.05 -8.54 -6.30
N MET A 41 3.05 -8.40 -7.18
CA MET A 41 3.13 -8.82 -8.57
C MET A 41 4.27 -8.14 -9.33
N PHE A 42 4.66 -6.92 -8.93
CA PHE A 42 5.74 -6.17 -9.56
C PHE A 42 7.12 -6.46 -8.96
N LEU A 43 7.21 -7.16 -7.83
CA LEU A 43 8.48 -7.50 -7.20
C LEU A 43 9.15 -8.73 -7.82
N SER A 44 8.37 -9.71 -8.29
CA SER A 44 8.90 -10.99 -8.76
C SER A 44 8.07 -11.63 -9.87
N GLY A 45 8.63 -12.65 -10.51
CA GLY A 45 7.95 -13.40 -11.58
C GLY A 45 7.93 -12.67 -12.93
N SER A 46 7.06 -13.12 -13.83
CA SER A 46 6.98 -12.63 -15.22
C SER A 46 6.50 -11.20 -15.38
N ARG A 47 5.97 -10.60 -14.30
CA ARG A 47 5.49 -9.21 -14.25
C ARG A 47 6.41 -8.30 -13.43
N SER A 48 7.57 -8.78 -12.99
CA SER A 48 8.54 -7.96 -12.25
C SER A 48 8.97 -6.76 -13.08
N LEU A 49 9.04 -5.58 -12.44
CA LEU A 49 9.53 -4.35 -13.07
C LEU A 49 11.04 -4.35 -13.28
N PHE A 50 11.78 -5.12 -12.49
CA PHE A 50 13.24 -5.21 -12.54
C PHE A 50 13.67 -6.68 -12.70
N PRO A 51 13.54 -7.26 -13.90
CA PRO A 51 13.91 -8.65 -14.14
C PRO A 51 15.36 -8.91 -13.72
N GLN A 52 15.60 -10.04 -13.04
CA GLN A 52 16.93 -10.49 -12.56
C GLN A 52 17.51 -9.65 -11.40
N GLN A 53 16.77 -8.69 -10.86
CA GLN A 53 17.16 -7.93 -9.67
C GLN A 53 16.18 -8.20 -8.53
N GLN A 54 16.68 -8.16 -7.30
CA GLN A 54 15.83 -8.19 -6.12
C GLN A 54 15.41 -6.75 -5.80
N ALA A 55 14.12 -6.46 -5.96
CA ALA A 55 13.55 -5.17 -5.57
C ALA A 55 13.13 -5.21 -4.09
N GLU A 56 13.41 -4.13 -3.37
CA GLU A 56 12.90 -3.90 -2.03
C GLU A 56 11.61 -3.08 -2.09
N LEU A 57 10.62 -3.45 -1.27
CA LEU A 57 9.35 -2.75 -1.19
C LEU A 57 9.38 -1.71 -0.06
N TYR A 58 9.15 -0.45 -0.43
CA TYR A 58 8.99 0.65 0.50
C TYR A 58 7.54 1.16 0.46
N LEU A 59 6.89 1.22 1.61
CA LEU A 59 5.53 1.75 1.76
C LEU A 59 5.53 3.13 2.41
N GLY A 60 4.71 4.03 1.90
CA GLY A 60 4.44 5.34 2.51
C GLY A 60 3.01 5.80 2.22
N GLY A 61 2.60 6.92 2.81
CA GLY A 61 1.26 7.47 2.68
C GLY A 61 0.30 7.05 3.81
N GLY A 62 -0.92 7.58 3.77
CA GLY A 62 -1.86 7.50 4.90
C GLY A 62 -2.45 6.12 5.19
N ASP A 63 -2.51 5.23 4.21
CA ASP A 63 -3.04 3.85 4.36
C ASP A 63 -1.91 2.79 4.32
N ALA A 64 -0.66 3.21 4.56
CA ALA A 64 0.51 2.33 4.48
C ALA A 64 0.42 1.16 5.48
N ASP A 65 -0.10 1.39 6.68
CA ASP A 65 -0.27 0.34 7.68
C ASP A 65 -1.31 -0.70 7.22
N GLY A 66 -2.48 -0.23 6.77
CA GLY A 66 -3.55 -1.12 6.34
C GLY A 66 -3.22 -1.96 5.11
N ILE A 67 -2.42 -1.41 4.18
CA ILE A 67 -1.89 -2.18 3.04
C ILE A 67 -0.74 -3.09 3.50
N GLY A 68 0.13 -2.61 4.39
CA GLY A 68 1.25 -3.36 4.93
C GLY A 68 0.82 -4.64 5.64
N ASP A 69 -0.27 -4.58 6.39
CA ASP A 69 -0.88 -5.74 7.04
C ASP A 69 -1.36 -6.82 6.05
N ALA A 70 -1.65 -6.44 4.81
CA ALA A 70 -2.12 -7.33 3.75
C ALA A 70 -0.97 -7.93 2.91
N LEU A 71 0.28 -7.49 3.10
CA LEU A 71 1.44 -7.99 2.36
C LEU A 71 1.95 -9.33 2.92
N SER A 72 2.34 -10.21 2.02
CA SER A 72 3.02 -11.48 2.26
C SER A 72 4.54 -11.41 2.04
N VAL A 73 5.03 -10.29 1.51
CA VAL A 73 6.44 -10.02 1.24
C VAL A 73 7.04 -9.06 2.26
N PRO A 74 8.37 -9.12 2.51
CA PRO A 74 9.04 -8.13 3.34
C PRO A 74 8.90 -6.72 2.75
N TYR A 75 8.62 -5.75 3.61
CA TYR A 75 8.54 -4.35 3.25
C TYR A 75 9.13 -3.45 4.35
N THR A 76 9.50 -2.24 3.98
CA THR A 76 9.89 -1.19 4.92
C THR A 76 8.91 -0.03 4.83
N LYS A 77 8.27 0.31 5.96
CA LYS A 77 7.47 1.54 6.05
C LYS A 77 8.39 2.75 6.20
N LEU A 78 8.20 3.75 5.36
CA LEU A 78 8.91 5.03 5.40
C LEU A 78 7.93 6.19 5.59
N ASP A 79 7.75 6.57 6.85
CA ASP A 79 7.02 7.78 7.18
C ASP A 79 7.73 9.03 6.68
N HIS A 80 6.94 9.97 6.16
CA HIS A 80 7.41 11.26 5.64
C HIS A 80 8.41 11.15 4.49
N LEU A 81 8.37 10.07 3.68
CA LEU A 81 9.27 9.86 2.54
C LEU A 81 9.41 11.11 1.64
N VAL A 82 8.28 11.74 1.31
CA VAL A 82 8.26 12.96 0.47
C VAL A 82 9.01 14.12 1.14
N LEU A 83 8.72 14.38 2.42
CA LEU A 83 9.38 15.47 3.16
C LEU A 83 10.88 15.22 3.34
N ARG A 84 11.26 13.95 3.57
CA ARG A 84 12.67 13.54 3.63
C ARG A 84 13.35 13.77 2.27
N GLY A 85 12.71 13.41 1.17
CA GLY A 85 13.22 13.67 -0.18
C GLY A 85 13.42 15.15 -0.45
N ILE A 86 12.45 16.00 -0.08
CA ILE A 86 12.57 17.46 -0.20
C ILE A 86 13.76 17.98 0.61
N ALA A 87 13.95 17.49 1.84
CA ALA A 87 15.08 17.90 2.66
C ALA A 87 16.43 17.52 2.03
N VAL A 88 16.53 16.32 1.43
CA VAL A 88 17.75 15.88 0.72
C VAL A 88 18.06 16.79 -0.47
N VAL A 89 17.06 17.11 -1.29
CA VAL A 89 17.24 18.01 -2.46
C VAL A 89 17.60 19.43 -2.02
N ALA A 90 16.97 19.95 -0.96
CA ALA A 90 17.30 21.26 -0.43
C ALA A 90 18.74 21.35 0.10
N LEU A 91 19.27 20.26 0.68
CA LEU A 91 20.64 20.18 1.17
C LEU A 91 21.68 19.97 0.07
N SER A 92 21.32 19.34 -1.05
CA SER A 92 22.24 19.13 -2.18
C SER A 92 22.47 20.40 -3.01
N GLY A 93 21.69 21.46 -2.81
CA GLY A 93 21.82 22.72 -3.53
C GLY A 93 21.38 22.65 -5.00
N GLU A 94 20.72 21.57 -5.41
CA GLU A 94 20.09 21.41 -6.73
C GLU A 94 18.67 21.98 -6.69
N VAL A 95 18.53 23.31 -6.61
CA VAL A 95 17.27 24.03 -6.84
C VAL A 95 17.54 25.30 -7.63
#